data_AF-E0TVE8-F1
#
_entry.id   AF-E0TVE8-F1
#
_cell.length_a   1.000
_cell.length_b   1.000
_cell.length_c   1.000
_cell.angle_alpha   90.00
_cell.angle_beta   90.00
_cell.angle_gamma   90.00
#
_symmetry.space_group_name_H-M   'P 1'
#
loop_
_entity.id
_entity.type
_entity.pdbx_description
1 polymer ?
#
loop_
_entity_poly.entity_id
_entity_poly.type
_entity_poly.pdbx_seq_one_letter_code
_entity_poly.pdbx_strand_id
1 'polypeptide(L)'
;MNNIFPIMSLLFKQLYSRQGKKDAIRIAAGLVILAVFEIGLIRQAGIDESVLGKTYIILALLLMNTYMVFLSVTSQWKESYMKLSCLLPISSRSFWLAQSVVLFVDTCLRRTLFFFILPLFLFGNGTLSGAQTLFWLGRFSFFTVYSILFGVMLSNHFVKKKNSMFLLHAAVFAFVCLSAAFMPAVTIPLCAVHMLWAVIIDFPVFLQAPPHQSKMHFFMRRSEFSFYKREWNRFISSKAMLLNYVVMAAFSGFFSFQMMNTGIFNQQVIYIVISALLLICSPIALLYSIEKNDRMLLITLPIKRRTMFWAKYRFYSGLLAGGFLLVAIIVGFISGRPISALTFVQCMELLLAGAFIRLTADEKRPSFGWQTEQQLWSGFSKYRSYLFCLPLFLATLAGTAVSLAVIPIAALIIVYYLQKQDGGFFDTSKRERIGS
;
A
#
# COMPACT_ATOMS: atom_id res chain seq x y z
N MET A 1 7.61 32.02 10.99
CA MET A 1 8.52 31.16 11.78
C MET A 1 9.41 30.39 10.82
N ASN A 2 10.71 30.75 10.69
CA ASN A 2 11.63 30.10 9.73
C ASN A 2 12.40 28.90 10.28
N ASN A 3 12.22 28.55 11.57
CA ASN A 3 12.95 27.44 12.17
C ASN A 3 12.40 26.09 11.70
N ILE A 4 13.24 25.31 11.04
CA ILE A 4 12.95 23.95 10.52
C ILE A 4 12.66 22.97 11.68
N PHE A 5 13.35 23.13 12.82
CA PHE A 5 13.24 22.26 13.98
C PHE A 5 11.82 22.14 14.58
N PRO A 6 11.09 23.23 14.87
CA PRO A 6 9.72 23.14 15.38
C PRO A 6 8.74 22.53 14.36
N ILE A 7 8.95 22.74 13.06
CA ILE A 7 8.14 22.11 12.00
C ILE A 7 8.40 20.61 11.96
N MET A 8 9.67 20.21 12.00
CA MET A 8 10.10 18.82 12.07
C MET A 8 9.54 18.13 13.32
N SER A 9 9.64 18.78 14.50
CA SER A 9 9.06 18.29 15.76
C SER A 9 7.55 18.07 15.67
N LEU A 10 6.82 19.00 15.03
CA LEU A 10 5.38 18.87 14.80
C LEU A 10 5.05 17.68 13.88
N LEU A 11 5.79 17.50 12.79
CA LEU A 11 5.61 16.38 11.85
C LEU A 11 5.93 15.03 12.51
N PHE A 12 7.03 14.93 13.26
CA PHE A 12 7.36 13.74 14.05
C PHE A 12 6.32 13.47 15.13
N LYS A 13 5.87 14.51 15.86
CA LYS A 13 4.82 14.35 16.85
C LYS A 13 3.54 13.85 16.20
N GLN A 14 3.17 14.32 15.01
CA GLN A 14 1.99 13.80 14.30
C GLN A 14 2.13 12.32 13.94
N LEU A 15 3.25 11.90 13.35
CA LEU A 15 3.50 10.50 12.96
C LEU A 15 3.59 9.54 14.16
N TYR A 16 4.07 10.02 15.31
CA TYR A 16 4.35 9.20 16.49
C TYR A 16 3.46 9.53 17.72
N SER A 17 2.42 10.37 17.58
CA SER A 17 1.58 10.82 18.70
C SER A 17 0.54 9.79 19.13
N ARG A 18 1.03 8.84 19.93
CA ARG A 18 0.40 8.34 21.17
C ARG A 18 1.25 7.26 21.84
N GLN A 19 2.29 6.77 21.18
CA GLN A 19 3.21 5.74 21.69
C GLN A 19 4.69 6.04 21.43
N GLY A 20 5.08 7.30 21.18
CA GLY A 20 6.37 7.70 20.61
C GLY A 20 7.64 6.99 21.13
N LYS A 21 7.75 6.68 22.43
CA LYS A 21 8.87 5.87 22.94
C LYS A 21 8.83 4.41 22.46
N LYS A 22 7.67 3.76 22.51
CA LYS A 22 7.49 2.35 22.10
C LYS A 22 7.67 2.18 20.59
N ASP A 23 7.17 3.11 19.78
CA ASP A 23 7.34 3.04 18.34
C ASP A 23 8.77 3.37 17.90
N ALA A 24 9.44 4.37 18.51
CA ALA A 24 10.86 4.60 18.26
C ALA A 24 11.73 3.38 18.63
N ILE A 25 11.45 2.74 19.78
CA ILE A 25 12.13 1.50 20.18
C ILE A 25 11.87 0.37 19.18
N ARG A 26 10.62 0.21 18.69
CA ARG A 26 10.29 -0.79 17.65
C ARG A 26 11.00 -0.52 16.33
N ILE A 27 11.13 0.74 15.92
CA ILE A 27 11.86 1.11 14.71
C ILE A 27 13.34 0.84 14.88
N ALA A 28 13.93 1.24 16.00
CA ALA A 28 15.33 0.97 16.30
C ALA A 28 15.60 -0.54 16.34
N ALA A 29 14.77 -1.32 17.06
CA ALA A 29 14.87 -2.77 17.09
C ALA A 29 14.70 -3.40 15.69
N GLY A 30 13.74 -2.92 14.90
CA GLY A 30 13.53 -3.38 13.53
C GLY A 30 14.72 -3.07 12.61
N LEU A 31 15.35 -1.91 12.75
CA LEU A 31 16.56 -1.54 12.03
C LEU A 31 17.76 -2.41 12.44
N VAL A 32 17.92 -2.69 13.73
CA VAL A 32 18.98 -3.57 14.23
C VAL A 32 18.81 -5.00 13.70
N ILE A 33 17.59 -5.55 13.78
CA ILE A 33 17.29 -6.89 13.25
C ILE A 33 17.57 -6.94 11.75
N LEU A 34 17.10 -5.94 11.00
CA LEU A 34 17.35 -5.85 9.57
C LEU A 34 18.85 -5.75 9.28
N ALA A 35 19.61 -4.95 10.04
CA ALA A 35 21.05 -4.83 9.87
C ALA A 35 21.76 -6.17 10.06
N VAL A 36 21.38 -6.96 11.06
CA VAL A 36 21.95 -8.29 11.30
C VAL A 36 21.66 -9.24 10.13
N PHE A 37 20.44 -9.22 9.59
CA PHE A 37 20.09 -10.04 8.41
C PHE A 37 20.84 -9.61 7.15
N GLU A 38 20.95 -8.31 6.89
CA GLU A 38 21.71 -7.77 5.75
C GLU A 38 23.18 -8.16 5.85
N ILE A 39 23.80 -8.06 7.03
CA ILE A 39 25.18 -8.51 7.25
C ILE A 39 25.33 -10.01 6.97
N GLY A 40 24.37 -10.83 7.43
CA GLY A 40 24.34 -12.27 7.15
C GLY A 40 24.26 -12.58 5.66
N LEU A 41 23.41 -11.86 4.92
CA LEU A 41 23.26 -12.00 3.47
C LEU A 41 24.52 -11.57 2.72
N ILE A 42 25.12 -10.44 3.08
CA ILE A 42 26.37 -9.94 2.49
C ILE A 42 27.49 -10.99 2.65
N ARG A 43 27.59 -11.59 3.84
CA ARG A 43 28.59 -12.63 4.14
C ARG A 43 28.35 -13.92 3.34
N GLN A 44 27.10 -14.36 3.21
CA GLN A 44 26.76 -15.58 2.45
C GLN A 44 26.92 -15.39 0.94
N ALA A 45 26.58 -14.21 0.41
CA ALA A 45 26.64 -13.91 -1.00
C ALA A 45 28.06 -13.55 -1.49
N GLY A 46 29.04 -13.42 -0.59
CA GLY A 46 30.42 -13.09 -0.95
C GLY A 46 30.56 -11.72 -1.63
N ILE A 47 29.74 -10.74 -1.23
CA ILE A 47 29.73 -9.41 -1.85
C ILE A 47 31.04 -8.68 -1.50
N ASP A 48 31.76 -8.25 -2.54
CA ASP A 48 33.05 -7.56 -2.45
C ASP A 48 32.94 -6.06 -2.79
N GLU A 49 34.08 -5.34 -2.74
CA GLU A 49 34.15 -3.90 -3.09
C GLU A 49 33.65 -3.62 -4.51
N SER A 50 33.77 -4.57 -5.44
CA SER A 50 33.42 -4.39 -6.85
C SER A 50 31.94 -4.03 -7.05
N VAL A 51 31.08 -4.37 -6.07
CA VAL A 51 29.64 -4.10 -6.09
C VAL A 51 29.31 -2.63 -5.82
N LEU A 52 30.11 -1.92 -5.01
CA LEU A 52 29.85 -0.53 -4.62
C LEU A 52 29.79 0.43 -5.83
N GLY A 53 30.61 0.15 -6.84
CA GLY A 53 30.69 0.96 -8.07
C GLY A 53 29.73 0.55 -9.17
N LYS A 54 28.95 -0.52 -9.01
CA LYS A 54 28.07 -1.00 -10.08
C LYS A 54 26.92 -0.03 -10.33
N THR A 55 26.67 0.27 -11.60
CA THR A 55 25.60 1.17 -12.05
C THR A 55 24.24 0.78 -11.50
N TYR A 56 23.95 -0.52 -11.41
CA TYR A 56 22.65 -0.99 -10.91
C TYR A 56 22.41 -0.68 -9.42
N ILE A 57 23.46 -0.64 -8.58
CA ILE A 57 23.35 -0.25 -7.16
C ILE A 57 22.94 1.22 -7.07
N ILE A 58 23.60 2.09 -7.84
CA ILE A 58 23.31 3.53 -7.87
C ILE A 58 21.91 3.79 -8.43
N LEU A 59 21.54 3.13 -9.52
CA LEU A 59 20.20 3.27 -10.12
C LEU A 59 19.10 2.75 -9.18
N ALA A 60 19.33 1.62 -8.49
CA ALA A 60 18.38 1.08 -7.51
C ALA A 60 18.14 2.09 -6.37
N LEU A 61 19.21 2.71 -5.84
CA LEU A 61 19.10 3.74 -4.81
C LEU A 61 18.30 4.95 -5.30
N LEU A 62 18.61 5.46 -6.50
CA LEU A 62 17.96 6.64 -7.07
C LEU A 62 16.47 6.40 -7.35
N LEU A 63 16.15 5.30 -8.03
CA LEU A 63 14.80 4.97 -8.45
C LEU A 63 13.90 4.58 -7.27
N MET A 64 14.37 3.72 -6.36
CA MET A 64 13.55 3.26 -5.23
C MET A 64 13.19 4.40 -4.29
N ASN A 65 14.16 5.24 -3.91
CA ASN A 65 13.89 6.37 -3.03
C ASN A 65 12.94 7.38 -3.67
N THR A 66 13.20 7.74 -4.93
CA THR A 66 12.34 8.67 -5.67
C THR A 66 10.91 8.15 -5.75
N TYR A 67 10.72 6.89 -6.14
CA TYR A 67 9.41 6.26 -6.26
C TYR A 67 8.66 6.22 -4.92
N MET A 68 9.34 5.81 -3.86
CA MET A 68 8.74 5.69 -2.53
C MET A 68 8.32 7.04 -1.97
N VAL A 69 9.18 8.05 -2.11
CA VAL A 69 8.85 9.41 -1.69
C VAL A 69 7.73 9.99 -2.53
N PHE A 70 7.75 9.77 -3.85
CA PHE A 70 6.69 10.19 -4.76
C PHE A 70 5.33 9.64 -4.32
N LEU A 71 5.25 8.34 -4.02
CA LEU A 71 4.01 7.73 -3.53
C LEU A 71 3.58 8.29 -2.17
N SER A 72 4.53 8.42 -1.24
CA SER A 72 4.27 8.91 0.12
C SER A 72 3.68 10.32 0.09
N VAL A 73 4.33 11.26 -0.59
CA VAL A 73 3.88 12.66 -0.69
C VAL A 73 2.56 12.77 -1.45
N THR A 74 2.36 11.95 -2.50
CA THR A 74 1.09 11.94 -3.24
C THR A 74 -0.06 11.43 -2.37
N SER A 75 0.20 10.49 -1.47
CA SER A 75 -0.78 10.01 -0.50
C SER A 75 -1.09 11.08 0.54
N GLN A 76 -0.07 11.74 1.07
CA GLN A 76 -0.18 12.79 2.08
C GLN A 76 -1.07 13.95 1.64
N TRP A 77 -0.99 14.36 0.36
CA TRP A 77 -1.87 15.38 -0.21
C TRP A 77 -3.37 15.03 -0.21
N LYS A 78 -3.74 13.75 -0.03
CA LYS A 78 -5.14 13.32 0.12
C LYS A 78 -5.65 13.46 1.54
N GLU A 79 -4.77 13.53 2.53
CA GLU A 79 -5.12 13.58 3.94
C GLU A 79 -5.56 14.99 4.37
N SER A 80 -6.43 15.06 5.38
CA SER A 80 -6.95 16.33 5.92
C SER A 80 -5.85 17.20 6.54
N TYR A 81 -4.79 16.59 7.08
CA TYR A 81 -3.70 17.32 7.70
C TYR A 81 -2.95 18.20 6.70
N MET A 82 -2.74 17.73 5.47
CA MET A 82 -1.98 18.49 4.47
C MET A 82 -2.73 19.76 4.06
N LYS A 83 -4.07 19.69 4.04
CA LYS A 83 -4.94 20.86 3.87
C LYS A 83 -4.81 21.84 5.04
N LEU A 84 -4.71 21.33 6.27
CA LEU A 84 -4.47 22.14 7.47
C LEU A 84 -3.07 22.79 7.44
N SER A 85 -2.04 22.05 7.03
CA SER A 85 -0.67 22.56 6.88
C SER A 85 -0.56 23.68 5.86
N CYS A 86 -1.39 23.67 4.82
CA CYS A 86 -1.49 24.76 3.84
C CYS A 86 -2.10 26.06 4.40
N LEU A 87 -2.78 26.00 5.56
CA LEU A 87 -3.38 27.16 6.24
C LEU A 87 -2.47 27.74 7.32
N LEU A 88 -1.40 27.03 7.70
CA LEU A 88 -0.45 27.51 8.70
C LEU A 88 0.48 28.56 8.08
N PRO A 89 0.86 29.62 8.84
CA PRO A 89 1.80 30.64 8.38
C PRO A 89 3.26 30.11 8.42
N ILE A 90 3.52 29.04 7.67
CA ILE A 90 4.80 28.35 7.57
C ILE A 90 5.37 28.58 6.16
N SER A 91 6.67 28.83 6.06
CA SER A 91 7.33 28.93 4.76
C SER A 91 7.34 27.57 4.07
N SER A 92 6.83 27.52 2.84
CA SER A 92 6.75 26.30 2.02
C SER A 92 8.11 25.59 1.92
N ARG A 93 9.19 26.36 1.74
CA ARG A 93 10.56 25.82 1.66
C ARG A 93 10.95 25.07 2.94
N SER A 94 10.76 25.68 4.12
CA SER A 94 11.11 25.05 5.39
C SER A 94 10.23 23.83 5.69
N PHE A 95 8.96 23.86 5.28
CA PHE A 95 8.07 22.70 5.39
C PHE A 95 8.58 21.51 4.57
N TRP A 96 8.88 21.69 3.29
CA TRP A 96 9.32 20.58 2.42
C TRP A 96 10.70 20.06 2.76
N LEU A 97 11.61 20.92 3.26
CA LEU A 97 12.89 20.47 3.81
C LEU A 97 12.70 19.64 5.08
N ALA A 98 11.87 20.08 6.03
CA ALA A 98 11.54 19.30 7.22
C ALA A 98 10.87 17.97 6.86
N GLN A 99 9.95 18.00 5.90
CA GLN A 99 9.25 16.81 5.42
C GLN A 99 10.20 15.82 4.74
N SER A 100 11.22 16.29 4.03
CA SER A 100 12.24 15.43 3.42
C SER A 100 13.02 14.64 4.48
N VAL A 101 13.34 15.25 5.62
CA VAL A 101 14.00 14.57 6.75
C VAL A 101 13.08 13.50 7.36
N VAL A 102 11.80 13.82 7.52
CA VAL A 102 10.81 12.87 8.04
C VAL A 102 10.64 11.68 7.10
N LEU A 103 10.54 11.93 5.79
CA LEU A 103 10.42 10.90 4.76
C LEU A 103 11.68 10.02 4.66
N PHE A 104 12.86 10.58 4.93
CA PHE A 104 14.08 9.80 5.04
C PHE A 104 13.95 8.74 6.14
N VAL A 105 13.57 9.14 7.35
CA VAL A 105 13.50 8.24 8.52
C VAL A 105 12.38 7.21 8.38
N ASP A 106 11.19 7.64 7.96
CA ASP A 106 10.00 6.79 7.94
C ASP A 106 9.96 5.86 6.71
N THR A 107 10.31 6.39 5.53
CA THR A 107 10.04 5.72 4.25
C THR A 107 11.30 5.10 3.64
N CYS A 108 12.44 5.82 3.68
CA CYS A 108 13.65 5.42 2.95
C CYS A 108 14.62 4.59 3.79
N LEU A 109 14.91 4.98 5.04
CA LEU A 109 16.00 4.43 5.84
C LEU A 109 15.95 2.91 5.98
N ARG A 110 14.77 2.33 6.22
CA ARG A 110 14.63 0.86 6.34
C ARG A 110 14.94 0.11 5.05
N ARG A 111 14.80 0.75 3.89
CA ARG A 111 14.94 0.10 2.57
C ARG A 111 16.27 0.39 1.92
N THR A 112 16.95 1.45 2.37
CA THR A 112 18.29 1.81 1.92
C THR A 112 19.38 1.49 2.93
N LEU A 113 19.02 0.83 4.05
CA LEU A 113 19.95 0.46 5.11
C LEU A 113 21.15 -0.34 4.57
N PHE A 114 20.90 -1.24 3.61
CA PHE A 114 21.93 -2.01 2.89
C PHE A 114 23.06 -1.13 2.34
N PHE A 115 22.75 0.01 1.71
CA PHE A 115 23.76 0.89 1.11
C PHE A 115 24.65 1.57 2.15
N PHE A 116 24.17 1.74 3.38
CA PHE A 116 24.97 2.28 4.49
C PHE A 116 25.75 1.19 5.24
N ILE A 117 25.20 -0.02 5.34
CA ILE A 117 25.85 -1.17 5.97
C ILE A 117 27.01 -1.69 5.13
N LEU A 118 26.85 -1.75 3.81
CA LEU A 118 27.83 -2.41 2.93
C LEU A 118 29.24 -1.78 3.02
N PRO A 119 29.43 -0.44 2.94
CA PRO A 119 30.75 0.17 3.15
C PRO A 119 31.32 -0.08 4.55
N LEU A 120 30.47 -0.06 5.60
CA LEU A 120 30.90 -0.30 6.99
C LEU A 120 31.34 -1.75 7.22
N PHE A 121 30.63 -2.70 6.62
CA PHE A 121 30.97 -4.12 6.67
C PHE A 121 32.30 -4.40 5.97
N LEU A 122 32.50 -3.83 4.77
CA LEU A 122 33.73 -3.97 4.01
C LEU A 122 34.94 -3.33 4.71
N PHE A 123 34.73 -2.20 5.41
CA PHE A 123 35.73 -1.63 6.32
C PHE A 123 36.07 -2.58 7.47
N GLY A 124 35.06 -3.16 8.13
CA GLY A 124 35.25 -4.10 9.24
C GLY A 124 36.00 -5.37 8.86
N ASN A 125 35.91 -5.81 7.60
CA ASN A 125 36.67 -6.94 7.05
C ASN A 125 38.04 -6.54 6.48
N GLY A 126 38.47 -5.28 6.62
CA GLY A 126 39.76 -4.80 6.14
C GLY A 126 39.88 -4.65 4.61
N THR A 127 38.77 -4.74 3.87
CA THR A 127 38.77 -4.62 2.40
C THR A 127 38.76 -3.17 1.91
N LEU A 128 38.19 -2.25 2.71
CA LEU A 128 38.19 -0.81 2.42
C LEU A 128 39.05 -0.04 3.42
N SER A 129 39.76 0.98 2.93
CA SER A 129 40.36 1.99 3.79
C SER A 129 39.32 2.93 4.40
N GLY A 130 39.68 3.62 5.50
CA GLY A 130 38.79 4.62 6.12
C GLY A 130 38.37 5.74 5.16
N ALA A 131 39.27 6.19 4.29
CA ALA A 131 38.99 7.22 3.28
C ALA A 131 37.98 6.74 2.22
N GLN A 132 38.14 5.51 1.70
CA GLN A 132 37.18 4.92 0.76
C GLN A 132 35.81 4.70 1.41
N THR A 133 35.78 4.30 2.68
CA THR A 133 34.54 4.12 3.43
C THR A 133 33.76 5.42 3.56
N LEU A 134 34.43 6.50 3.96
CA LEU A 134 33.83 7.84 4.02
C LEU A 134 33.35 8.33 2.66
N PHE A 135 34.12 8.08 1.60
CA PHE A 135 33.73 8.42 0.23
C PHE A 135 32.42 7.72 -0.17
N TRP A 136 32.31 6.40 0.04
CA TRP A 136 31.11 5.65 -0.32
C TRP A 136 29.89 6.04 0.52
N LEU A 137 30.07 6.21 1.83
CA LEU A 137 29.00 6.71 2.72
C LEU A 137 28.53 8.10 2.31
N GLY A 138 29.45 9.01 2.00
CA GLY A 138 29.13 10.35 1.51
C GLY A 138 28.37 10.31 0.19
N ARG A 139 28.84 9.49 -0.76
CA ARG A 139 28.21 9.32 -2.08
C ARG A 139 26.79 8.77 -1.98
N PHE A 140 26.57 7.70 -1.21
CA PHE A 140 25.22 7.13 -1.03
C PHE A 140 24.30 8.06 -0.23
N SER A 141 24.83 8.77 0.77
CA SER A 141 24.06 9.80 1.49
C SER A 141 23.60 10.90 0.54
N PHE A 142 24.49 11.38 -0.32
CA PHE A 142 24.19 12.42 -1.30
C PHE A 142 23.10 11.99 -2.29
N PHE A 143 23.22 10.79 -2.88
CA PHE A 143 22.19 10.27 -3.79
C PHE A 143 20.86 10.00 -3.08
N THR A 144 20.89 9.61 -1.81
CA THR A 144 19.67 9.47 -1.00
C THR A 144 18.97 10.81 -0.82
N VAL A 145 19.69 11.86 -0.40
CA VAL A 145 19.15 13.21 -0.24
C VAL A 145 18.58 13.73 -1.57
N TYR A 146 19.33 13.59 -2.66
CA TYR A 146 18.89 13.93 -4.01
C TYR A 146 17.55 13.28 -4.36
N SER A 147 17.46 11.97 -4.19
CA SER A 147 16.27 11.19 -4.57
C SER A 147 15.04 11.58 -3.76
N ILE A 148 15.23 11.91 -2.48
CA ILE A 148 14.13 12.35 -1.61
C ILE A 148 13.63 13.72 -2.03
N LEU A 149 14.53 14.69 -2.21
CA LEU A 149 14.17 16.04 -2.65
C LEU A 149 13.49 16.00 -4.02
N PHE A 150 14.02 15.19 -4.94
CA PHE A 150 13.45 14.97 -6.26
C PHE A 150 12.06 14.33 -6.20
N GLY A 151 11.88 13.28 -5.39
CA GLY A 151 10.58 12.64 -5.18
C GLY A 151 9.52 13.59 -4.62
N VAL A 152 9.90 14.46 -3.67
CA VAL A 152 9.02 15.50 -3.11
C VAL A 152 8.60 16.48 -4.20
N MET A 153 9.56 16.97 -4.99
CA MET A 153 9.31 17.92 -6.07
C MET A 153 8.40 17.32 -7.14
N LEU A 154 8.71 16.12 -7.62
CA LEU A 154 7.95 15.42 -8.66
C LEU A 154 6.51 15.15 -8.22
N SER A 155 6.30 14.74 -6.97
CA SER A 155 4.96 14.53 -6.41
C SER A 155 4.15 15.82 -6.34
N ASN A 156 4.77 16.93 -5.92
CA ASN A 156 4.10 18.22 -5.86
C ASN A 156 3.68 18.73 -7.25
N HIS A 157 4.52 18.60 -8.27
CA HIS A 157 4.12 18.94 -9.64
C HIS A 157 2.99 18.06 -10.16
N PHE A 158 3.02 16.76 -9.85
CA PHE A 158 1.96 15.81 -10.19
C PHE A 158 0.62 16.18 -9.54
N VAL A 159 0.61 16.45 -8.23
CA VAL A 159 -0.60 16.82 -7.48
C VAL A 159 -1.18 18.15 -7.97
N LYS A 160 -0.33 19.13 -8.26
CA LYS A 160 -0.75 20.44 -8.79
C LYS A 160 -1.06 20.45 -10.29
N LYS A 161 -1.02 19.29 -10.97
CA LYS A 161 -1.28 19.14 -12.41
C LYS A 161 -0.40 20.03 -13.30
N LYS A 162 0.83 20.34 -12.87
CA LYS A 162 1.81 21.07 -13.66
C LYS A 162 2.56 20.11 -14.60
N ASN A 163 1.86 19.59 -15.60
CA ASN A 163 2.36 18.50 -16.45
C ASN A 163 3.66 18.84 -17.20
N SER A 164 3.83 20.08 -17.65
CA SER A 164 5.06 20.52 -18.34
C SER A 164 6.29 20.47 -17.43
N MET A 165 6.19 21.04 -16.23
CA MET A 165 7.28 21.00 -15.23
C MET A 165 7.54 19.58 -14.73
N PHE A 166 6.49 18.77 -14.56
CA PHE A 166 6.63 17.35 -14.23
C PHE A 166 7.47 16.61 -15.29
N LEU A 167 7.15 16.78 -16.58
CA LEU A 167 7.89 16.15 -17.68
C LEU A 167 9.34 16.65 -17.77
N LEU A 168 9.56 17.95 -17.58
CA LEU A 168 10.90 18.55 -17.58
C LEU A 168 11.80 17.93 -16.50
N HIS A 169 11.31 17.88 -15.26
CA HIS A 169 12.05 17.28 -14.15
C HIS A 169 12.24 15.77 -14.29
N ALA A 170 11.25 15.06 -14.86
CA ALA A 170 11.40 13.64 -15.19
C ALA A 170 12.48 13.41 -16.26
N ALA A 171 12.56 14.28 -17.28
CA ALA A 171 13.61 14.23 -18.30
C ALA A 171 15.00 14.52 -17.72
N VAL A 172 15.12 15.53 -16.84
CA VAL A 172 16.39 15.83 -16.13
C VAL A 172 16.82 14.63 -15.27
N PHE A 173 15.89 13.96 -14.60
CA PHE A 173 16.21 12.76 -13.82
C PHE A 173 16.60 11.56 -14.68
N ALA A 174 15.95 11.37 -15.83
CA ALA A 174 16.38 10.36 -16.81
C ALA A 174 17.81 10.64 -17.30
N PHE A 175 18.16 11.92 -17.53
CA PHE A 175 19.52 12.33 -17.86
C PHE A 175 20.51 12.08 -16.71
N VAL A 176 20.10 12.28 -15.45
CA VAL A 176 20.90 11.89 -14.28
C VAL A 176 21.14 10.38 -14.25
N CYS A 177 20.11 9.56 -14.48
CA CYS A 177 20.25 8.10 -14.54
C CYS A 177 21.18 7.66 -15.68
N LEU A 178 21.08 8.28 -16.86
CA LEU A 178 21.98 8.02 -17.99
C LEU A 178 23.42 8.44 -17.66
N SER A 179 23.61 9.61 -17.06
CA SER A 179 24.95 10.04 -16.62
C SER A 179 25.54 9.10 -15.57
N ALA A 180 24.72 8.47 -14.71
CA ALA A 180 25.20 7.47 -13.76
C ALA A 180 25.69 6.19 -14.42
N ALA A 181 25.18 5.85 -15.60
CA ALA A 181 25.62 4.73 -16.39
C ALA A 181 26.88 5.05 -17.23
N PHE A 182 26.91 6.21 -17.88
CA PHE A 182 27.91 6.52 -18.90
C PHE A 182 29.01 7.49 -18.45
N MET A 183 28.71 8.41 -17.52
CA MET A 183 29.64 9.46 -17.08
C MET A 183 29.52 9.71 -15.56
N PRO A 184 29.97 8.76 -14.71
CA PRO A 184 29.78 8.83 -13.26
C PRO A 184 30.34 10.11 -12.62
N ALA A 185 31.42 10.68 -13.19
CA ALA A 185 32.03 11.92 -12.71
C ALA A 185 31.10 13.14 -12.84
N VAL A 186 30.20 13.15 -13.83
CA VAL A 186 29.28 14.27 -14.11
C VAL A 186 27.99 14.16 -13.29
N THR A 187 27.71 12.99 -12.69
CA THR A 187 26.45 12.75 -11.96
C THR A 187 26.25 13.65 -10.75
N ILE A 188 27.29 13.78 -9.91
CA ILE A 188 27.24 14.55 -8.67
C ILE A 188 26.98 16.03 -8.94
N PRO A 189 27.73 16.73 -9.84
CA PRO A 189 27.45 18.13 -10.13
C PRO A 189 26.06 18.33 -10.76
N LEU A 190 25.63 17.42 -11.65
CA LEU A 190 24.29 17.47 -12.23
C LEU A 190 23.18 17.34 -11.17
N CYS A 191 23.36 16.42 -10.23
CA CYS A 191 22.46 16.25 -9.09
C CYS A 191 22.43 17.50 -8.20
N ALA A 192 23.59 18.11 -7.93
CA ALA A 192 23.70 19.31 -7.11
C ALA A 192 22.94 20.49 -7.72
N VAL A 193 23.12 20.74 -9.02
CA VAL A 193 22.40 21.80 -9.75
C VAL A 193 20.89 21.56 -9.71
N HIS A 194 20.45 20.31 -9.92
CA HIS A 194 19.02 19.99 -9.90
C HIS A 194 18.40 20.10 -8.49
N MET A 195 19.13 19.74 -7.42
CA MET A 195 18.66 19.98 -6.05
C MET A 195 18.54 21.47 -5.75
N LEU A 196 19.50 22.27 -6.21
CA LEU A 196 19.49 23.71 -6.01
C LEU A 196 18.27 24.35 -6.69
N TRP A 197 17.97 23.93 -7.93
CA TRP A 197 16.73 24.30 -8.63
C TRP A 197 15.52 23.96 -7.75
N ALA A 198 15.35 22.70 -7.35
CA ALA A 198 14.21 22.24 -6.58
C ALA A 198 13.97 23.07 -5.30
N VAL A 199 15.05 23.33 -4.53
CA VAL A 199 14.97 24.03 -3.24
C VAL A 199 14.72 25.54 -3.40
N ILE A 200 15.35 26.17 -4.41
CA ILE A 200 15.26 27.63 -4.60
C ILE A 200 13.98 28.02 -5.30
N ILE A 201 13.61 27.33 -6.39
CA ILE A 201 12.56 27.75 -7.32
C ILE A 201 11.23 27.07 -7.00
N ASP A 202 11.23 25.74 -6.85
CA ASP A 202 9.98 24.98 -6.79
C ASP A 202 9.40 24.87 -5.38
N PHE A 203 10.24 24.58 -4.39
CA PHE A 203 9.85 24.42 -2.99
C PHE A 203 9.09 25.61 -2.40
N PRO A 204 9.39 26.88 -2.71
CA PRO A 204 8.61 28.02 -2.21
C PRO A 204 7.15 28.06 -2.65
N VAL A 205 6.79 27.41 -3.77
CA VAL A 205 5.46 27.52 -4.40
C VAL A 205 4.55 26.32 -4.08
N PHE A 206 5.08 25.28 -3.45
CA PHE A 206 4.37 24.01 -3.27
C PHE A 206 3.34 24.00 -2.13
N LEU A 207 3.54 24.74 -1.05
CA LEU A 207 2.58 24.85 0.06
C LEU A 207 1.52 25.92 -0.24
N GLN A 208 0.70 25.65 -1.26
CA GLN A 208 -0.46 26.45 -1.61
C GLN A 208 -1.61 25.49 -1.89
N ALA A 209 -2.80 25.80 -1.39
CA ALA A 209 -3.99 25.01 -1.66
C ALA A 209 -4.18 24.85 -3.19
N PRO A 210 -4.42 23.64 -3.71
CA PRO A 210 -4.64 23.46 -5.13
C PRO A 210 -5.87 24.27 -5.57
N PRO A 211 -5.81 24.98 -6.73
CA PRO A 211 -6.93 25.77 -7.22
C PRO A 211 -8.13 24.85 -7.51
N HIS A 212 -9.22 25.13 -6.79
CA HIS A 212 -10.59 24.61 -6.86
C HIS A 212 -10.85 23.17 -7.34
N GLN A 213 -11.47 22.41 -6.41
CA GLN A 213 -12.36 21.27 -6.68
C GLN A 213 -13.71 21.67 -7.34
N SER A 214 -13.72 22.60 -8.30
CA SER A 214 -14.98 23.09 -8.91
C SER A 214 -15.64 22.08 -9.86
N LYS A 215 -14.90 21.08 -10.36
CA LYS A 215 -15.45 20.04 -11.24
C LYS A 215 -16.24 18.94 -10.52
N MET A 216 -16.13 18.82 -9.20
CA MET A 216 -16.83 17.78 -8.44
C MET A 216 -18.31 18.13 -8.22
N HIS A 217 -18.64 19.42 -8.12
CA HIS A 217 -20.01 19.91 -7.92
C HIS A 217 -20.91 19.79 -9.15
N PHE A 218 -20.36 19.87 -10.37
CA PHE A 218 -21.17 19.77 -11.61
C PHE A 218 -21.59 18.32 -11.90
N PHE A 219 -20.73 17.34 -11.59
CA PHE A 219 -21.06 15.91 -11.76
C PHE A 219 -22.05 15.40 -10.71
N MET A 220 -21.98 15.91 -9.46
CA MET A 220 -22.91 15.55 -8.38
C MET A 220 -24.34 16.04 -8.61
N ARG A 221 -24.56 17.06 -9.45
CA ARG A 221 -25.89 17.65 -9.69
C ARG A 221 -26.79 16.83 -10.62
N ARG A 222 -26.26 15.83 -11.33
CA ARG A 222 -27.01 15.00 -12.31
C ARG A 222 -27.04 13.50 -12.00
N SER A 223 -26.25 13.00 -11.04
CA SER A 223 -26.22 11.57 -10.75
C SER A 223 -26.96 11.26 -9.45
N GLU A 224 -27.97 10.39 -9.51
CA GLU A 224 -28.53 9.76 -8.32
C GLU A 224 -27.42 9.09 -7.50
N PHE A 225 -27.38 9.39 -6.21
CA PHE A 225 -26.38 8.85 -5.31
C PHE A 225 -26.66 7.35 -5.07
N SER A 226 -25.70 6.51 -5.44
CA SER A 226 -25.75 5.06 -5.21
C SER A 226 -24.53 4.61 -4.42
N PHE A 227 -24.74 3.93 -3.29
CA PHE A 227 -23.67 3.33 -2.50
C PHE A 227 -22.81 2.37 -3.34
N TYR A 228 -23.43 1.59 -4.24
CA TYR A 228 -22.72 0.68 -5.12
C TYR A 228 -21.77 1.43 -6.08
N LYS A 229 -22.25 2.52 -6.70
CA LYS A 229 -21.42 3.37 -7.58
C LYS A 229 -20.28 4.03 -6.81
N ARG A 230 -20.53 4.43 -5.56
CA ARG A 230 -19.50 5.00 -4.66
C ARG A 230 -18.38 3.98 -4.36
N GLU A 231 -18.71 2.72 -4.10
CA GLU A 231 -17.71 1.68 -3.83
C GLU A 231 -16.81 1.43 -5.06
N TRP A 232 -17.40 1.35 -6.26
CA TRP A 232 -16.62 1.25 -7.51
C TRP A 232 -15.71 2.45 -7.75
N ASN A 233 -16.22 3.68 -7.55
CA ASN A 233 -15.41 4.89 -7.67
C ASN A 233 -14.26 4.91 -6.67
N ARG A 234 -14.50 4.46 -5.42
CA ARG A 234 -13.47 4.34 -4.38
C ARG A 234 -12.41 3.31 -4.76
N PHE A 235 -12.83 2.16 -5.31
CA PHE A 235 -11.93 1.13 -5.78
C PHE A 235 -11.03 1.61 -6.93
N ILE A 236 -11.62 2.17 -7.98
CA ILE A 236 -10.90 2.64 -9.18
C ILE A 236 -9.98 3.83 -8.86
N SER A 237 -10.39 4.73 -7.97
CA SER A 237 -9.58 5.89 -7.58
C SER A 237 -8.38 5.54 -6.67
N SER A 238 -8.42 4.39 -5.99
CA SER A 238 -7.33 3.91 -5.15
C SER A 238 -6.31 3.11 -5.98
N LYS A 239 -5.27 3.80 -6.45
CA LYS A 239 -4.15 3.18 -7.20
C LYS A 239 -3.54 1.98 -6.46
N ALA A 240 -3.46 2.03 -5.13
CA ALA A 240 -2.90 0.95 -4.32
C ALA A 240 -3.83 -0.28 -4.27
N MET A 241 -5.15 -0.09 -4.15
CA MET A 241 -6.09 -1.21 -4.22
C MET A 241 -6.13 -1.82 -5.62
N LEU A 242 -6.10 -0.98 -6.66
CA LEU A 242 -6.07 -1.44 -8.06
C LEU A 242 -4.78 -2.23 -8.35
N LEU A 243 -3.62 -1.72 -7.93
CA LEU A 243 -2.33 -2.41 -8.07
C LEU A 243 -2.33 -3.75 -7.31
N ASN A 244 -2.79 -3.76 -6.06
CA ASN A 244 -2.88 -4.99 -5.27
C ASN A 244 -3.78 -6.03 -5.95
N TYR A 245 -4.90 -5.60 -6.53
CA TYR A 245 -5.81 -6.49 -7.25
C TYR A 245 -5.17 -7.06 -8.52
N VAL A 246 -4.50 -6.21 -9.32
CA VAL A 246 -3.79 -6.62 -10.54
C VAL A 246 -2.65 -7.58 -10.22
N VAL A 247 -1.83 -7.28 -9.22
CA VAL A 247 -0.72 -8.14 -8.78
C VAL A 247 -1.25 -9.48 -8.26
N MET A 248 -2.34 -9.48 -7.49
CA MET A 248 -2.98 -10.72 -7.06
C MET A 248 -3.49 -11.54 -8.26
N ALA A 249 -4.17 -10.92 -9.22
CA ALA A 249 -4.70 -11.62 -10.39
C ALA A 249 -3.56 -12.24 -11.21
N ALA A 250 -2.47 -11.49 -11.42
CA ALA A 250 -1.26 -11.98 -12.07
C ALA A 250 -0.59 -13.12 -11.29
N PHE A 251 -0.43 -12.98 -9.97
CA PHE A 251 0.11 -14.03 -9.10
C PHE A 251 -0.74 -15.29 -9.11
N SER A 252 -2.07 -15.15 -9.01
CA SER A 252 -3.01 -16.27 -9.04
C SER A 252 -2.97 -16.99 -10.39
N GLY A 253 -2.89 -16.24 -11.49
CA GLY A 253 -2.72 -16.80 -12.83
C GLY A 253 -1.39 -17.56 -12.99
N PHE A 254 -0.27 -16.94 -12.59
CA PHE A 254 1.04 -17.58 -12.62
C PHE A 254 1.11 -18.84 -11.75
N PHE A 255 0.60 -18.76 -10.51
CA PHE A 255 0.56 -19.89 -9.59
C PHE A 255 -0.27 -21.04 -10.16
N SER A 256 -1.42 -20.73 -10.77
CA SER A 256 -2.27 -21.73 -11.41
C SER A 256 -1.59 -22.40 -12.59
N PHE A 257 -0.88 -21.63 -13.42
CA PHE A 257 -0.09 -22.16 -14.53
C PHE A 257 1.01 -23.13 -14.06
N GLN A 258 1.71 -22.80 -12.97
CA GLN A 258 2.75 -23.69 -12.44
C GLN A 258 2.17 -24.95 -11.79
N MET A 259 1.05 -24.83 -11.08
CA MET A 259 0.33 -25.99 -10.53
C MET A 259 -0.17 -26.93 -11.62
N MET A 260 -0.55 -26.39 -12.78
CA MET A 260 -0.90 -27.17 -13.95
C MET A 260 0.31 -27.90 -14.56
N ASN A 261 1.42 -27.19 -14.79
CA ASN A 261 2.61 -27.74 -15.46
C ASN A 261 3.31 -28.82 -14.64
N THR A 262 3.22 -28.76 -13.31
CA THR A 262 3.79 -29.79 -12.44
C THR A 262 3.00 -31.10 -12.46
N GLY A 263 1.76 -31.09 -12.97
CA GLY A 263 0.92 -32.29 -13.06
C GLY A 263 0.45 -32.85 -11.71
N ILE A 264 0.78 -32.19 -10.60
CA ILE A 264 0.54 -32.67 -9.23
C ILE A 264 -0.95 -32.58 -8.86
N PHE A 265 -1.70 -31.64 -9.45
CA PHE A 265 -3.08 -31.35 -9.04
C PHE A 265 -4.07 -31.39 -10.21
N ASN A 266 -5.24 -31.97 -9.95
CA ASN A 266 -6.37 -31.95 -10.89
C ASN A 266 -6.87 -30.52 -11.10
N GLN A 267 -7.36 -30.21 -12.31
CA GLN A 267 -7.85 -28.89 -12.73
C GLN A 267 -8.92 -28.33 -11.78
N GLN A 268 -9.74 -29.20 -11.17
CA GLN A 268 -10.73 -28.81 -10.15
C GLN A 268 -10.09 -28.22 -8.89
N VAL A 269 -9.01 -28.83 -8.39
CA VAL A 269 -8.28 -28.35 -7.21
C VAL A 269 -7.66 -26.99 -7.47
N ILE A 270 -7.17 -26.77 -8.69
CA ILE A 270 -6.60 -25.49 -9.11
C ILE A 270 -7.65 -24.37 -9.02
N TYR A 271 -8.88 -24.60 -9.48
CA TYR A 271 -9.96 -23.61 -9.37
C TYR A 271 -10.40 -23.34 -7.92
N ILE A 272 -10.38 -24.35 -7.05
CA ILE A 272 -10.65 -24.17 -5.62
C ILE A 272 -9.55 -23.32 -4.97
N VAL A 273 -8.28 -23.57 -5.30
CA VAL A 273 -7.15 -22.79 -4.78
C VAL A 273 -7.20 -21.34 -5.30
N ILE A 274 -7.54 -21.10 -6.57
CA ILE A 274 -7.77 -19.74 -7.09
C ILE A 274 -8.85 -19.03 -6.28
N SER A 275 -9.97 -19.69 -6.04
CA SER A 275 -11.08 -19.14 -5.26
C SER A 275 -10.65 -18.80 -3.83
N ALA A 276 -9.82 -19.66 -3.22
CA ALA A 276 -9.22 -19.40 -1.91
C ALA A 276 -8.29 -18.18 -1.93
N LEU A 277 -7.41 -18.05 -2.92
CA LEU A 277 -6.49 -16.91 -3.06
C LEU A 277 -7.24 -15.59 -3.23
N LEU A 278 -8.29 -15.57 -4.06
CA LEU A 278 -9.15 -14.41 -4.24
C LEU A 278 -9.85 -14.03 -2.92
N LEU A 279 -10.33 -15.03 -2.16
CA LEU A 279 -10.93 -14.82 -0.84
C LEU A 279 -9.94 -14.43 0.25
N ILE A 280 -8.66 -14.80 0.17
CA ILE A 280 -7.63 -14.41 1.15
C ILE A 280 -7.29 -12.93 0.99
N CYS A 281 -7.49 -12.37 -0.21
CA CYS A 281 -7.09 -11.00 -0.47
C CYS A 281 -7.82 -10.02 0.43
N SER A 282 -7.02 -9.37 1.27
CA SER A 282 -7.48 -8.77 2.50
C SER A 282 -8.03 -7.35 2.40
N PRO A 283 -7.52 -6.44 1.54
CA PRO A 283 -7.98 -5.04 1.57
C PRO A 283 -9.43 -4.88 1.15
N ILE A 284 -9.90 -5.77 0.27
CA ILE A 284 -11.19 -5.65 -0.42
C ILE A 284 -12.35 -6.03 0.50
N ALA A 285 -12.12 -6.93 1.47
CA ALA A 285 -13.15 -7.36 2.41
C ALA A 285 -13.41 -6.38 3.55
N LEU A 286 -12.52 -5.40 3.77
CA LEU A 286 -12.54 -4.48 4.92
C LEU A 286 -13.34 -3.20 4.62
N LEU A 287 -14.51 -3.34 4.00
CA LEU A 287 -15.30 -2.21 3.46
C LEU A 287 -15.92 -1.30 4.51
N TYR A 288 -16.19 -1.80 5.73
CA TYR A 288 -16.65 -1.04 6.88
C TYR A 288 -15.48 -0.52 7.72
N SER A 289 -14.39 -1.29 7.83
CA SER A 289 -13.18 -0.84 8.50
C SER A 289 -12.58 0.42 7.85
N ILE A 290 -12.59 0.51 6.51
CA ILE A 290 -12.12 1.69 5.75
C ILE A 290 -13.00 2.92 6.00
N GLU A 291 -14.27 2.75 6.36
CA GLU A 291 -15.21 3.86 6.58
C GLU A 291 -15.07 4.54 7.95
N LYS A 292 -13.99 4.29 8.68
CA LYS A 292 -13.71 4.92 9.97
C LYS A 292 -13.97 6.45 9.96
N ASN A 293 -13.52 7.13 8.92
CA ASN A 293 -13.61 8.60 8.82
C ASN A 293 -15.03 9.09 8.53
N ASP A 294 -15.80 8.32 7.76
CA ASP A 294 -17.17 8.67 7.34
C ASP A 294 -18.24 8.04 8.24
N ARG A 295 -17.83 7.25 9.23
CA ARG A 295 -18.72 6.46 10.09
C ARG A 295 -19.80 7.29 10.75
N MET A 296 -19.44 8.41 11.38
CA MET A 296 -20.41 9.26 12.08
C MET A 296 -21.45 9.79 11.10
N LEU A 297 -21.02 10.27 9.93
CA LEU A 297 -21.92 10.74 8.88
C LEU A 297 -22.88 9.62 8.43
N LEU A 298 -22.35 8.42 8.18
CA LEU A 298 -23.13 7.27 7.71
C LEU A 298 -24.13 6.73 8.73
N ILE A 299 -23.86 6.90 10.03
CA ILE A 299 -24.79 6.55 11.10
C ILE A 299 -25.87 7.63 11.25
N THR A 300 -25.53 8.91 11.07
CA THR A 300 -26.47 10.03 11.24
C THR A 300 -27.46 10.20 10.09
N LEU A 301 -27.09 9.76 8.89
CA LEU A 301 -27.98 9.83 7.73
C LEU A 301 -29.07 8.75 7.83
N PRO A 302 -30.31 9.01 7.33
CA PRO A 302 -31.42 8.07 7.36
C PRO A 302 -31.25 6.94 6.33
N ILE A 303 -30.12 6.22 6.40
CA ILE A 303 -29.76 5.14 5.50
C ILE A 303 -30.20 3.82 6.12
N LYS A 304 -30.95 3.02 5.37
CA LYS A 304 -31.26 1.64 5.77
C LYS A 304 -29.98 0.81 5.79
N ARG A 305 -29.60 0.28 6.97
CA ARG A 305 -28.43 -0.62 7.16
C ARG A 305 -28.36 -1.74 6.13
N ARG A 306 -29.50 -2.40 5.86
CA ARG A 306 -29.60 -3.46 4.85
C ARG A 306 -29.19 -2.99 3.46
N THR A 307 -29.60 -1.79 3.06
CA THR A 307 -29.27 -1.24 1.72
C THR A 307 -27.78 -1.01 1.56
N MET A 308 -27.12 -0.49 2.60
CA MET A 308 -25.67 -0.28 2.61
C MET A 308 -24.90 -1.60 2.59
N PHE A 309 -25.33 -2.58 3.38
CA PHE A 309 -24.74 -3.92 3.39
C PHE A 309 -24.84 -4.59 2.01
N TRP A 310 -26.03 -4.60 1.41
CA TRP A 310 -26.24 -5.20 0.09
C TRP A 310 -25.45 -4.49 -1.01
N ALA A 311 -25.29 -3.17 -0.95
CA ALA A 311 -24.46 -2.44 -1.90
C ALA A 311 -22.98 -2.83 -1.80
N LYS A 312 -22.44 -2.94 -0.58
CA LYS A 312 -21.07 -3.40 -0.33
C LYS A 312 -20.87 -4.86 -0.72
N TYR A 313 -21.86 -5.72 -0.42
CA TYR A 313 -21.84 -7.13 -0.79
C TYR A 313 -21.78 -7.28 -2.31
N ARG A 314 -22.69 -6.64 -3.05
CA ARG A 314 -22.71 -6.69 -4.53
C ARG A 314 -21.40 -6.21 -5.15
N PHE A 315 -20.82 -5.14 -4.59
CA PHE A 315 -19.51 -4.66 -5.03
C PHE A 315 -18.43 -5.73 -4.80
N TYR A 316 -18.35 -6.27 -3.59
CA TYR A 316 -17.30 -7.24 -3.24
C TYR A 316 -17.45 -8.56 -4.01
N SER A 317 -18.65 -9.12 -4.04
CA SER A 317 -18.96 -10.35 -4.76
C SER A 317 -18.78 -10.18 -6.27
N GLY A 318 -19.19 -9.05 -6.83
CA GLY A 318 -19.00 -8.73 -8.25
C GLY A 318 -17.52 -8.66 -8.63
N LEU A 319 -16.69 -8.04 -7.77
CA LEU A 319 -15.25 -8.00 -7.98
C LEU A 319 -14.63 -9.40 -7.94
N LEU A 320 -14.94 -10.21 -6.92
CA LEU A 320 -14.44 -11.58 -6.79
C LEU A 320 -14.88 -12.49 -7.95
N ALA A 321 -16.16 -12.44 -8.33
CA ALA A 321 -16.71 -13.21 -9.44
C ALA A 321 -16.05 -12.81 -10.78
N GLY A 322 -15.89 -11.51 -11.04
CA GLY A 322 -15.21 -11.02 -12.22
C GLY A 322 -13.74 -11.46 -12.29
N GLY A 323 -13.04 -11.42 -11.15
CA GLY A 323 -11.67 -11.93 -11.03
C GLY A 323 -11.57 -13.43 -11.30
N PHE A 324 -12.47 -14.22 -10.70
CA PHE A 324 -12.51 -15.66 -10.92
C PHE A 324 -12.81 -16.02 -12.38
N LEU A 325 -13.78 -15.36 -13.01
CA LEU A 325 -14.14 -15.58 -14.41
C LEU A 325 -12.94 -15.30 -15.34
N LEU A 326 -12.23 -14.19 -15.11
CA LEU A 326 -11.03 -13.84 -15.88
C LEU A 326 -9.96 -14.93 -15.78
N VAL A 327 -9.64 -15.38 -14.56
CA VAL A 327 -8.65 -16.44 -14.35
C VAL A 327 -9.12 -17.77 -14.94
N ALA A 328 -10.42 -18.10 -14.81
CA ALA A 328 -10.98 -19.33 -15.36
C ALA A 328 -10.88 -19.38 -16.89
N ILE A 329 -11.11 -18.25 -17.58
CA ILE A 329 -10.93 -18.13 -19.03
C ILE A 329 -9.45 -18.33 -19.41
N ILE A 330 -8.52 -17.69 -18.70
CA ILE A 330 -7.08 -17.81 -18.97
C ILE A 330 -6.61 -19.25 -18.79
N VAL A 331 -6.98 -19.88 -17.66
CA VAL A 331 -6.64 -21.28 -17.37
C VAL A 331 -7.29 -22.23 -18.37
N GLY A 332 -8.55 -21.99 -18.75
CA GLY A 332 -9.26 -22.78 -19.76
C GLY A 332 -8.60 -22.70 -21.13
N PHE A 333 -8.14 -21.51 -21.53
CA PHE A 333 -7.42 -21.29 -22.77
C PHE A 333 -6.06 -21.99 -22.80
N ILE A 334 -5.27 -21.86 -21.72
CA ILE A 334 -3.93 -22.47 -21.62
C ILE A 334 -4.01 -24.00 -21.53
N SER A 335 -5.00 -24.52 -20.80
CA SER A 335 -5.19 -25.95 -20.59
C SER A 335 -5.81 -26.70 -21.77
N GLY A 336 -6.41 -25.98 -22.71
CA GLY A 336 -7.24 -26.56 -23.77
C GLY A 336 -8.50 -27.28 -23.25
N ARG A 337 -8.85 -27.13 -21.96
CA ARG A 337 -10.00 -27.80 -21.33
C ARG A 337 -10.88 -26.79 -20.58
N PRO A 338 -12.17 -26.66 -20.93
CA PRO A 338 -13.06 -25.78 -20.21
C PRO A 338 -13.33 -26.27 -18.79
N ILE A 339 -13.62 -25.33 -17.88
CA ILE A 339 -14.08 -25.66 -16.53
C ILE A 339 -15.42 -26.43 -16.58
N SER A 340 -15.54 -27.50 -15.80
CA SER A 340 -16.82 -28.20 -15.65
C SER A 340 -17.85 -27.30 -14.95
N ALA A 341 -19.11 -27.33 -15.38
CA ALA A 341 -20.18 -26.53 -14.79
C ALA A 341 -20.33 -26.70 -13.26
N LEU A 342 -20.24 -27.94 -12.76
CA LEU A 342 -20.32 -28.22 -11.31
C LEU A 342 -19.20 -27.54 -10.51
N THR A 343 -17.96 -27.61 -10.99
CA THR A 343 -16.82 -26.95 -10.34
C THR A 343 -16.95 -25.43 -10.40
N PHE A 344 -17.48 -24.89 -11.51
CA PHE A 344 -17.75 -23.46 -11.63
C PHE A 344 -18.77 -22.99 -10.58
N VAL A 345 -19.89 -23.71 -10.44
CA VAL A 345 -20.93 -23.40 -9.44
C VAL A 345 -20.36 -23.50 -8.02
N GLN A 346 -19.60 -24.56 -7.71
CA GLN A 346 -18.96 -24.74 -6.41
C GLN A 346 -18.04 -23.58 -6.06
N CYS A 347 -17.18 -23.14 -6.99
CA CYS A 347 -16.27 -22.02 -6.78
C CYS A 347 -17.02 -20.70 -6.59
N MET A 348 -18.06 -20.47 -7.39
CA MET A 348 -18.91 -19.27 -7.26
C MET A 348 -19.63 -19.24 -5.92
N GLU A 349 -20.19 -20.36 -5.48
CA GLU A 349 -20.85 -20.47 -4.19
C GLU A 349 -19.88 -20.21 -3.03
N LEU A 350 -18.68 -20.79 -3.10
CA LEU A 350 -17.60 -20.54 -2.13
C LEU A 350 -17.25 -19.04 -2.07
N LEU A 351 -17.09 -18.37 -3.21
CA LEU A 351 -16.79 -16.94 -3.29
C LEU A 351 -17.92 -16.09 -2.71
N LEU A 352 -19.17 -16.40 -3.05
CA LEU A 352 -20.35 -15.67 -2.58
C LEU A 352 -20.57 -15.83 -1.07
N ALA A 353 -20.46 -17.06 -0.56
CA ALA A 353 -20.55 -17.38 0.86
C ALA A 353 -19.41 -16.75 1.66
N GLY A 354 -18.17 -16.91 1.18
CA GLY A 354 -16.99 -16.31 1.78
C GLY A 354 -17.09 -14.79 1.83
N ALA A 355 -17.50 -14.14 0.73
CA ALA A 355 -17.69 -12.70 0.68
C ALA A 355 -18.72 -12.21 1.71
N PHE A 356 -19.82 -12.94 1.86
CA PHE A 356 -20.89 -12.59 2.78
C PHE A 356 -20.42 -12.70 4.24
N ILE A 357 -19.75 -13.81 4.59
CA ILE A 357 -19.18 -14.03 5.92
C ILE A 357 -18.14 -12.96 6.26
N ARG A 358 -17.21 -12.68 5.35
CA ARG A 358 -16.14 -11.70 5.60
C ARG A 358 -16.71 -10.29 5.77
N LEU A 359 -17.69 -9.91 4.96
CA LEU A 359 -18.35 -8.61 5.08
C LEU A 359 -19.16 -8.50 6.38
N THR A 360 -19.84 -9.57 6.79
CA THR A 360 -20.57 -9.63 8.06
C THR A 360 -19.62 -9.51 9.25
N ALA A 361 -18.48 -10.21 9.20
CA ALA A 361 -17.46 -10.12 10.24
C ALA A 361 -16.86 -8.71 10.34
N ASP A 362 -16.60 -8.05 9.20
CA ASP A 362 -16.12 -6.66 9.16
C ASP A 362 -17.17 -5.66 9.65
N GLU A 363 -18.45 -5.86 9.33
CA GLU A 363 -19.55 -5.03 9.86
C GLU A 363 -19.67 -5.17 11.39
N LYS A 364 -19.53 -6.39 11.92
CA LYS A 364 -19.68 -6.67 13.36
C LYS A 364 -18.45 -6.29 14.19
N ARG A 365 -17.24 -6.41 13.63
CA ARG A 365 -15.99 -6.06 14.31
C ARG A 365 -15.05 -5.28 13.39
N PRO A 366 -15.43 -4.06 13.00
CA PRO A 366 -14.59 -3.23 12.16
C PRO A 366 -13.31 -2.83 12.91
N SER A 367 -12.19 -2.85 12.20
CA SER A 367 -10.90 -2.39 12.68
C SER A 367 -10.83 -0.87 12.55
N PHE A 368 -10.92 -0.15 13.67
CA PHE A 368 -10.77 1.31 13.71
C PHE A 368 -9.42 1.78 14.28
N GLY A 369 -8.54 0.86 14.65
CA GLY A 369 -7.25 1.15 15.30
C GLY A 369 -6.15 1.67 14.36
N TRP A 370 -6.48 1.99 13.10
CA TRP A 370 -5.52 2.45 12.10
C TRP A 370 -5.59 3.97 11.91
N GLN A 371 -4.44 4.61 11.64
CA GLN A 371 -4.38 6.04 11.28
C GLN A 371 -4.24 6.25 9.77
N THR A 372 -3.48 5.38 9.11
CA THR A 372 -3.35 5.35 7.64
C THR A 372 -3.97 4.07 7.08
N GLU A 373 -4.48 4.10 5.85
CA GLU A 373 -5.03 2.90 5.20
C GLU A 373 -3.98 1.78 5.10
N GLN A 374 -2.70 2.14 4.97
CA GLN A 374 -1.61 1.17 4.93
C GLN A 374 -1.46 0.40 6.25
N GLN A 375 -1.72 1.02 7.40
CA GLN A 375 -1.74 0.32 8.69
C GLN A 375 -2.91 -0.66 8.79
N LEU A 376 -4.06 -0.32 8.20
CA LEU A 376 -5.19 -1.26 8.09
C LEU A 376 -4.80 -2.47 7.22
N TRP A 377 -4.06 -2.23 6.14
CA TRP A 377 -3.63 -3.29 5.22
C TRP A 377 -2.47 -4.13 5.75
N SER A 378 -1.63 -3.62 6.64
CA SER A 378 -0.51 -4.40 7.22
C SER A 378 -0.88 -5.09 8.53
N GLY A 379 -1.92 -4.64 9.23
CA GLY A 379 -2.34 -5.19 10.53
C GLY A 379 -2.85 -6.63 10.46
N PHE A 380 -2.49 -7.46 11.45
CA PHE A 380 -2.92 -8.88 11.51
C PHE A 380 -4.43 -9.05 11.70
N SER A 381 -5.11 -8.06 12.29
CA SER A 381 -6.57 -8.08 12.53
C SER A 381 -7.39 -8.30 11.25
N LYS A 382 -6.83 -7.97 10.08
CA LYS A 382 -7.44 -8.15 8.77
C LYS A 382 -7.72 -9.62 8.41
N TYR A 383 -6.95 -10.56 8.95
CA TYR A 383 -7.11 -12.00 8.72
C TYR A 383 -8.18 -12.64 9.60
N ARG A 384 -8.69 -11.91 10.60
CA ARG A 384 -9.71 -12.44 11.51
C ARG A 384 -10.99 -12.86 10.78
N SER A 385 -11.38 -12.11 9.75
CA SER A 385 -12.55 -12.45 8.93
C SER A 385 -12.35 -13.75 8.12
N TYR A 386 -11.09 -14.09 7.80
CA TYR A 386 -10.75 -15.30 7.05
C TYR A 386 -10.85 -16.57 7.89
N LEU A 387 -10.60 -16.49 9.21
CA LEU A 387 -10.79 -17.64 10.11
C LEU A 387 -12.22 -18.20 10.04
N PHE A 388 -13.20 -17.32 9.86
CA PHE A 388 -14.60 -17.72 9.68
C PHE A 388 -14.87 -18.39 8.33
N CYS A 389 -13.97 -18.28 7.35
CA CYS A 389 -14.10 -18.94 6.05
C CYS A 389 -13.44 -20.32 6.00
N LEU A 390 -12.58 -20.67 6.97
CA LEU A 390 -11.91 -21.99 7.02
C LEU A 390 -12.88 -23.18 6.89
N PRO A 391 -14.05 -23.21 7.57
CA PRO A 391 -14.98 -24.32 7.42
C PRO A 391 -15.51 -24.49 5.99
N LEU A 392 -15.61 -23.41 5.21
CA LEU A 392 -16.05 -23.47 3.82
C LEU A 392 -15.02 -24.19 2.93
N PHE A 393 -13.72 -24.00 3.18
CA PHE A 393 -12.66 -24.69 2.46
C PHE A 393 -12.54 -26.17 2.85
N LEU A 394 -12.88 -26.52 4.10
CA LEU A 394 -12.99 -27.92 4.49
C LEU A 394 -14.13 -28.62 3.75
N ALA A 395 -15.26 -27.92 3.57
CA ALA A 395 -16.40 -28.44 2.80
C ALA A 395 -16.06 -28.74 1.34
N THR A 396 -15.10 -28.03 0.73
CA THR A 396 -14.68 -28.29 -0.66
C THR A 396 -13.89 -29.59 -0.82
N LEU A 397 -13.39 -30.18 0.27
CA LEU A 397 -12.65 -31.45 0.25
C LEU A 397 -13.56 -32.69 0.21
N ALA A 398 -14.85 -32.54 0.53
CA ALA A 398 -15.82 -33.64 0.61
C ALA A 398 -16.36 -34.12 -0.77
N GLY A 399 -15.86 -33.56 -1.87
CA GLY A 399 -16.33 -33.81 -3.23
C GLY A 399 -17.35 -32.77 -3.72
N THR A 400 -17.45 -32.60 -5.05
CA THR A 400 -18.17 -31.48 -5.70
C THR A 400 -19.65 -31.45 -5.31
N ALA A 401 -20.36 -32.57 -5.40
CA ALA A 401 -21.80 -32.64 -5.11
C ALA A 401 -22.12 -32.38 -3.62
N VAL A 402 -21.35 -32.96 -2.71
CA VAL A 402 -21.52 -32.76 -1.25
C VAL A 402 -21.19 -31.33 -0.87
N SER A 403 -20.12 -30.77 -1.45
CA SER A 403 -19.71 -29.39 -1.15
C SER A 403 -20.76 -28.34 -1.53
N LEU A 404 -21.50 -28.54 -2.64
CA LEU A 404 -22.58 -27.65 -3.06
C LEU A 404 -23.72 -27.58 -2.04
N ALA A 405 -23.98 -28.66 -1.29
CA ALA A 405 -24.98 -28.65 -0.22
C ALA A 405 -24.40 -28.07 1.08
N VAL A 406 -23.14 -28.41 1.41
CA VAL A 406 -22.54 -28.09 2.70
C VAL A 406 -22.07 -26.63 2.81
N ILE A 407 -21.53 -26.04 1.72
CA ILE A 407 -21.07 -24.64 1.71
C ILE A 407 -22.17 -23.65 2.15
N PRO A 408 -23.39 -23.67 1.59
CA PRO A 408 -24.44 -22.73 1.98
C PRO A 408 -24.93 -22.97 3.41
N ILE A 409 -25.04 -24.23 3.85
CA ILE A 409 -25.43 -24.57 5.22
C ILE A 409 -24.38 -24.06 6.22
N ALA A 410 -23.10 -24.33 5.97
CA ALA A 410 -22.00 -23.84 6.80
C ALA A 410 -21.99 -22.31 6.84
N ALA A 411 -22.20 -21.64 5.70
CA ALA A 411 -22.28 -20.19 5.62
C ALA A 411 -23.39 -19.61 6.51
N LEU A 412 -24.59 -20.20 6.47
CA LEU A 412 -25.71 -19.79 7.31
C LEU A 412 -25.41 -19.94 8.81
N ILE A 413 -24.82 -21.06 9.22
CA ILE A 413 -24.43 -21.32 10.62
C ILE A 413 -23.41 -20.27 11.09
N ILE A 414 -22.38 -20.00 10.27
CA ILE A 414 -21.35 -19.01 10.59
C ILE A 414 -21.95 -17.60 10.70
N VAL A 415 -22.82 -17.22 9.76
CA VAL A 415 -23.50 -15.92 9.77
C VAL A 415 -24.37 -15.78 11.01
N TYR A 416 -25.12 -16.82 11.38
CA TYR A 416 -25.94 -16.82 12.60
C TYR A 416 -25.07 -16.59 13.85
N TYR A 417 -23.91 -17.25 13.94
CA TYR A 417 -22.95 -17.03 15.02
C TYR A 417 -22.39 -15.60 15.04
N LEU A 418 -22.04 -15.04 13.87
CA LEU A 418 -21.56 -13.66 13.75
C LEU A 418 -22.64 -12.65 14.14
N GLN A 419 -23.91 -12.91 13.82
CA GLN A 419 -25.02 -12.04 14.17
C GLN A 419 -25.24 -11.92 15.68
N LYS A 420 -24.99 -13.00 16.45
CA LYS A 420 -25.07 -13.01 17.92
C LYS A 420 -23.94 -12.26 18.62
N GLN A 421 -22.87 -11.87 17.93
CA GLN A 421 -21.78 -11.12 18.56
C GLN A 421 -22.18 -9.66 18.82
N ASP A 422 -21.82 -9.18 20.01
CA ASP A 422 -21.93 -7.78 20.42
C ASP A 422 -20.93 -6.87 19.71
N GLY A 423 -21.35 -5.63 19.43
CA GLY A 423 -20.60 -4.65 18.67
C GLY A 423 -21.04 -4.55 17.21
N GLY A 424 -20.48 -3.54 16.53
CA GLY A 424 -20.66 -3.37 15.11
C GLY A 424 -20.38 -1.95 14.65
N PHE A 425 -20.32 -1.77 13.33
CA PHE A 425 -20.18 -0.48 12.69
C PHE A 425 -21.26 0.50 13.15
N PHE A 426 -22.50 0.03 13.33
CA PHE A 426 -23.65 0.83 13.77
C PHE A 426 -23.83 0.88 15.29
N ASP A 427 -23.00 0.19 16.07
CA ASP A 427 -23.13 0.16 17.53
C ASP A 427 -22.38 1.36 18.15
N THR A 428 -23.12 2.28 18.75
CA THR A 428 -22.60 3.48 19.41
C THR A 428 -22.34 3.28 20.91
N SER A 429 -22.84 2.18 21.50
CA SER A 429 -22.85 1.94 22.95
C SER A 429 -21.45 1.83 23.59
N LYS A 430 -20.43 1.42 22.82
CA LYS A 430 -19.05 1.26 23.34
C LYS A 430 -18.28 2.57 23.54
N ARG A 431 -18.80 3.73 23.12
CA ARG A 431 -18.10 5.02 23.31
C ARG A 431 -18.39 5.68 24.66
N GLU A 432 -19.48 5.33 25.35
CA GLU A 432 -19.77 5.88 26.68
C GLU A 432 -18.82 5.37 27.78
N ARG A 433 -18.04 4.30 27.53
CA ARG A 433 -17.06 3.76 28.50
C ARG A 433 -15.62 4.20 28.30
N ILE A 434 -15.28 4.95 27.25
CA ILE A 434 -13.89 5.43 27.00
C ILE A 434 -13.81 6.95 27.12
N GLY A 435 -14.86 7.58 27.67
CA GLY A 435 -14.98 9.01 27.94
C GLY A 435 -15.16 9.34 29.43
N SER A 436 -14.56 8.54 30.32
CA SER A 436 -14.40 8.85 31.75
C SER A 436 -12.92 8.78 32.12
#